data_AF-A0A930H5C1-F1
#
_entry.id   AF-A0A930H5C1-F1
#
_cell.length_a   1.000
_cell.length_b   1.000
_cell.length_c   1.000
_cell.angle_alpha   90.00
_cell.angle_beta   90.00
_cell.angle_gamma   90.00
#
_symmetry.space_group_name_H-M   'P 1'
#
loop_
_entity.id
_entity.type
_entity.pdbx_description
1 polymer ?
#
loop_
_entity_poly.entity_id
_entity_poly.type
_entity_poly.pdbx_seq_one_letter_code
_entity_poly.pdbx_strand_id
1 'polypeptide(L)'
;MDQGVIEYIANVFDIPKLAQPVSAVQMPLPLTRLAEIPLDSSVNQCQGFCYNSKKDVFVLACINADNTKQIIYEINPTTLQVVAKYEYSQKRLLGHMNTLTYNPNNNRYYTTNA
;
A
#
# COMPACT_ATOMS: atom_id res chain seq x y z
N MET A 1 17.69 -44.48 5.68
CA MET A 1 18.49 -44.01 4.54
C MET A 1 19.90 -43.84 5.07
N ASP A 2 20.89 -44.43 4.40
CA ASP A 2 22.28 -44.46 4.87
C ASP A 2 22.93 -43.06 4.82
N GLN A 3 23.78 -42.75 5.80
CA GLN A 3 24.40 -41.43 5.94
C GLN A 3 25.22 -41.07 4.69
N GLY A 4 25.86 -42.07 4.06
CA GLY A 4 26.60 -41.89 2.81
C GLY A 4 25.74 -41.46 1.62
N VAL A 5 24.45 -41.84 1.59
CA VAL A 5 23.51 -41.43 0.53
C VAL A 5 23.11 -39.97 0.68
N ILE A 6 22.95 -39.49 1.93
CA ILE A 6 22.61 -38.10 2.22
C ILE A 6 23.77 -37.17 1.84
N GLU A 7 25.01 -37.55 2.15
CA GLU A 7 26.20 -36.77 1.80
C GLU A 7 26.45 -36.73 0.28
N TYR A 8 26.21 -37.84 -0.43
CA TYR A 8 26.29 -37.86 -1.90
C TYR A 8 25.28 -36.90 -2.54
N ILE A 9 24.03 -36.91 -2.09
CA ILE A 9 22.99 -36.00 -2.62
C ILE A 9 23.34 -34.54 -2.33
N ALA A 10 23.81 -34.23 -1.12
CA ALA A 10 24.16 -32.87 -0.72
C ALA A 10 25.39 -32.29 -1.43
N ASN A 11 26.28 -33.15 -1.95
CA ASN A 11 27.46 -32.72 -2.71
C ASN A 11 27.21 -32.66 -4.22
N VAL A 12 26.31 -33.50 -4.76
CA VAL A 12 25.98 -33.51 -6.19
C VAL A 12 25.04 -32.37 -6.56
N PHE A 13 24.07 -32.08 -5.68
CA PHE A 13 23.25 -30.89 -5.79
C PHE A 13 23.86 -29.88 -4.83
N ASP A 14 24.40 -28.79 -5.37
CA ASP A 14 24.98 -27.65 -4.64
C ASP A 14 23.87 -26.91 -3.86
N ILE A 15 23.14 -27.63 -3.01
CA ILE A 15 22.02 -27.14 -2.21
C ILE A 15 22.67 -26.28 -1.13
N PRO A 16 22.52 -24.95 -1.18
CA PRO A 16 23.08 -24.12 -0.14
C PRO A 16 22.45 -24.56 1.19
N LYS A 17 23.29 -25.07 2.10
CA LYS A 17 22.90 -25.24 3.49
C LYS A 17 22.46 -23.85 3.96
N LEU A 18 21.17 -23.68 4.22
CA LEU A 18 20.63 -22.52 4.92
C LEU A 18 21.32 -22.45 6.29
N ALA A 19 22.48 -21.81 6.34
CA ALA A 19 23.31 -21.67 7.53
C ALA A 19 22.78 -20.56 8.47
N GLN A 20 21.64 -19.97 8.14
CA GLN A 20 20.97 -19.05 9.03
C GLN A 20 19.80 -19.78 9.70
N PRO A 21 19.87 -20.05 11.02
CA PRO A 21 18.64 -20.26 11.76
C PRO A 21 17.75 -19.05 11.48
N VAL A 22 16.50 -19.29 11.07
CA VAL A 22 15.50 -18.24 10.87
C VAL A 22 15.49 -17.40 12.13
N SER A 23 16.17 -16.24 12.10
CA SER A 23 16.34 -15.42 13.29
C SER A 23 14.95 -15.05 13.74
N ALA A 24 14.70 -15.17 15.06
CA ALA A 24 13.44 -14.95 15.76
C ALA A 24 12.42 -14.17 14.93
N VAL A 25 11.24 -14.76 14.71
CA VAL A 25 10.07 -14.07 14.15
C VAL A 25 9.99 -12.71 14.83
N GLN A 26 10.41 -11.66 14.12
CA GLN A 26 10.36 -10.31 14.65
C GLN A 26 8.88 -10.02 14.78
N MET A 27 8.36 -10.07 16.01
CA MET A 27 6.99 -9.70 16.26
C MET A 27 6.82 -8.30 15.66
N PRO A 28 5.83 -8.08 14.78
CA PRO A 28 5.61 -6.77 14.22
C PRO A 28 5.52 -5.77 15.37
N LEU A 29 6.23 -4.65 15.24
CA LEU A 29 6.17 -3.58 16.22
C LEU A 29 4.70 -3.26 16.52
N PRO A 30 4.35 -2.97 17.79
CA PRO A 30 2.97 -2.70 18.15
C PRO A 30 2.40 -1.58 17.28
N LEU A 31 1.31 -1.88 16.60
CA LEU A 31 0.60 -0.91 15.76
C LEU A 31 0.05 0.20 16.66
N THR A 32 0.45 1.44 16.37
CA THR A 32 -0.02 2.62 17.10
C THR A 32 -0.76 3.53 16.15
N ARG A 33 -1.96 4.00 16.55
CA ARG A 33 -2.71 5.00 15.80
C ARG A 33 -1.98 6.35 15.90
N LEU A 34 -1.52 6.88 14.77
CA LEU A 34 -0.79 8.15 14.73
C LEU A 34 -1.71 9.36 14.60
N ALA A 35 -2.74 9.27 13.76
CA ALA A 35 -3.71 10.34 13.54
C ALA A 35 -5.04 9.78 13.03
N GLU A 36 -6.07 10.61 13.11
CA GLU A 36 -7.34 10.42 12.43
C GLU A 36 -7.48 11.54 11.38
N ILE A 37 -7.70 11.16 10.13
CA ILE A 37 -7.84 12.12 9.03
C ILE A 37 -9.33 12.43 8.88
N PRO A 38 -9.79 13.66 9.18
CA PRO A 38 -11.19 14.00 9.06
C PRO A 38 -11.59 14.00 7.57
N LEU A 39 -12.58 13.18 7.24
CA LEU A 39 -13.12 13.09 5.88
C LEU A 39 -14.30 14.03 5.72
N ASP A 40 -14.50 14.54 4.50
CA ASP A 40 -15.76 15.21 4.15
C ASP A 40 -16.94 14.23 4.33
N SER A 41 -18.05 14.70 4.91
CA SER A 41 -19.26 13.90 5.15
C SER A 41 -19.88 13.29 3.89
N SER A 42 -19.50 13.82 2.72
CA SER A 42 -19.94 13.35 1.41
C SER A 42 -19.22 12.09 0.91
N VAL A 43 -18.22 11.57 1.61
CA VAL A 43 -17.54 10.28 1.33
C VAL A 43 -17.39 9.49 2.62
N ASN A 44 -17.45 8.16 2.54
CA ASN A 44 -17.45 7.31 3.74
C ASN A 44 -16.67 6.00 3.59
N GLN A 45 -16.05 5.76 2.43
CA GLN A 45 -15.22 4.58 2.20
C GLN A 45 -13.81 5.00 1.79
N CYS A 46 -12.82 4.69 2.62
CA CYS A 46 -11.41 4.76 2.24
C CYS A 46 -11.05 3.54 1.41
N GLN A 47 -10.76 3.72 0.13
CA GLN A 47 -10.53 2.60 -0.79
C GLN A 47 -9.07 2.49 -1.24
N GLY A 48 -8.32 3.59 -1.25
CA GLY A 48 -6.93 3.59 -1.71
C GLY A 48 -6.03 4.45 -0.84
N PHE A 49 -4.81 3.99 -0.62
CA PHE A 49 -3.75 4.75 0.07
C PHE A 49 -2.40 4.49 -0.62
N CYS A 50 -1.67 5.54 -0.97
CA CYS A 50 -0.31 5.42 -1.49
C CYS A 50 0.54 6.64 -1.11
N TYR A 51 1.81 6.64 -1.50
CA TYR A 51 2.73 7.76 -1.29
C TYR A 51 3.18 8.33 -2.63
N ASN A 52 3.03 9.64 -2.80
CA ASN A 52 3.56 10.37 -3.94
C ASN A 52 4.95 10.93 -3.59
N SER A 53 6.00 10.23 -4.03
CA SER A 53 7.39 10.59 -3.74
C SER A 53 7.87 11.88 -4.41
N LYS A 54 7.18 12.37 -5.44
CA LYS A 54 7.56 13.63 -6.11
C LYS A 54 7.05 14.85 -5.35
N LYS A 55 5.87 14.73 -4.75
CA LYS A 55 5.24 15.78 -3.93
C LYS A 55 5.54 15.66 -2.43
N ASP A 56 6.08 14.52 -2.01
CA ASP A 56 6.26 14.16 -0.60
C ASP A 56 4.95 14.23 0.20
N VAL A 57 3.93 13.51 -0.28
CA VAL A 57 2.62 13.43 0.37
C VAL A 57 2.09 12.01 0.40
N PHE A 58 1.38 11.66 1.47
CA PHE A 58 0.46 10.54 1.42
C PHE A 58 -0.77 10.92 0.62
N VAL A 59 -1.35 9.95 -0.07
CA VAL A 59 -2.52 10.12 -0.91
C VAL A 59 -3.58 9.16 -0.43
N LEU A 60 -4.72 9.69 -0.01
CA LEU A 60 -5.88 8.92 0.45
C LEU A 60 -7.04 9.15 -0.52
N ALA A 61 -7.56 8.07 -1.10
CA ALA A 61 -8.72 8.12 -1.97
C ALA A 61 -9.95 7.57 -1.25
N CYS A 62 -10.99 8.40 -1.19
CA CYS A 62 -12.27 8.06 -0.58
C CYS A 62 -13.40 8.18 -1.60
N ILE A 63 -14.40 7.30 -1.49
CA ILE A 63 -15.62 7.34 -2.29
C ILE A 63 -16.83 7.25 -1.38
N ASN A 64 -18.00 7.64 -1.88
CA ASN A 64 -19.27 7.40 -1.19
C ASN A 64 -19.91 6.07 -1.62
N ALA A 65 -20.82 5.59 -0.78
CA ALA A 65 -21.41 4.25 -0.96
C ALA A 65 -22.23 4.07 -2.26
N ASP A 66 -22.71 5.15 -2.87
CA ASP A 66 -23.45 5.09 -4.14
C ASP A 66 -22.54 5.22 -5.39
N ASN A 67 -21.22 5.32 -5.19
CA ASN A 67 -20.22 5.50 -6.24
C ASN A 67 -20.53 6.69 -7.17
N THR A 68 -20.95 7.83 -6.61
CA THR A 68 -21.20 9.08 -7.35
C THR A 68 -20.23 10.21 -7.02
N LYS A 69 -19.51 10.11 -5.90
CA LYS A 69 -18.53 11.11 -5.47
C LYS A 69 -17.27 10.45 -4.93
N GLN A 70 -16.14 10.88 -5.45
CA GLN A 70 -14.81 10.48 -4.98
C GLN A 70 -13.99 11.72 -4.64
N ILE A 71 -13.20 11.62 -3.58
CA ILE A 71 -12.29 12.66 -3.13
C ILE A 71 -10.90 12.05 -2.96
N ILE A 72 -9.89 12.73 -3.50
CA ILE A 72 -8.48 12.43 -3.27
C ILE A 72 -7.92 13.50 -2.34
N TYR A 73 -7.39 13.08 -1.19
CA TYR A 73 -6.69 13.92 -0.24
C TYR A 73 -5.19 13.73 -0.39
N GLU A 74 -4.43 14.83 -0.44
CA GLU A 74 -2.98 14.81 -0.23
C GLU A 74 -2.71 15.22 1.22
N ILE A 75 -1.94 14.42 1.93
CA ILE A 75 -1.67 14.55 3.37
C ILE A 75 -0.16 14.70 3.56
N ASN A 76 0.24 15.72 4.32
CA ASN A 76 1.64 15.91 4.66
C ASN A 76 2.12 14.78 5.58
N PRO A 77 3.23 14.09 5.27
CA PRO A 77 3.65 12.90 6.01
C PRO A 77 4.21 13.22 7.40
N THR A 78 4.60 14.46 7.66
CA THR A 78 5.13 14.92 8.96
C THR A 78 4.02 15.43 9.87
N THR A 79 3.15 16.31 9.37
CA THR A 79 2.10 16.94 10.18
C THR A 79 0.81 16.13 10.21
N LEU A 80 0.65 15.17 9.29
CA LEU A 80 -0.56 14.36 9.10
C LEU A 80 -1.82 15.20 8.82
N GLN A 81 -1.64 16.43 8.32
CA GLN A 81 -2.72 17.31 7.91
C GLN A 81 -2.98 17.20 6.40
N VAL A 82 -4.25 17.35 6.01
CA VAL A 82 -4.64 17.47 4.61
C VAL A 82 -4.11 18.79 4.05
N VAL A 83 -3.31 18.72 2.99
CA VAL A 83 -2.70 19.88 2.32
C VAL A 83 -3.35 20.18 0.97
N ALA A 84 -4.02 19.20 0.35
CA ALA A 84 -4.82 19.41 -0.84
C ALA A 84 -5.98 18.41 -0.95
N LYS A 85 -7.01 18.80 -1.70
CA LYS A 85 -8.20 18.00 -1.96
C LYS A 85 -8.61 18.11 -3.42
N TYR A 86 -8.96 16.99 -4.04
CA TYR A 86 -9.46 16.93 -5.42
C TYR A 86 -10.77 16.14 -5.46
N GLU A 87 -11.85 16.76 -5.93
CA GLU A 87 -13.18 16.15 -5.97
C GLU A 87 -13.57 15.74 -7.39
N TYR A 88 -14.19 14.56 -7.49
CA TYR A 88 -14.69 13.99 -8.74
C TYR A 88 -16.13 13.52 -8.53
N SER A 89 -17.03 13.93 -9.42
CA SER A 89 -18.45 13.52 -9.39
C SER A 89 -18.97 13.03 -10.74
N GLN A 90 -18.11 13.01 -11.77
CA GLN A 90 -18.47 12.43 -13.06
C GLN A 90 -18.22 10.92 -12.98
N LYS A 91 -19.28 10.10 -13.04
CA LYS A 91 -19.19 8.63 -12.90
C LYS A 91 -18.11 7.98 -13.77
N ARG A 92 -17.89 8.48 -14.99
CA ARG A 92 -16.85 8.01 -15.93
C ARG A 92 -15.41 8.24 -15.46
N LEU A 93 -15.20 9.13 -14.48
CA LEU A 93 -13.91 9.50 -13.91
C LEU A 93 -13.68 8.84 -12.54
N LEU A 94 -14.68 8.13 -12.00
CA LEU A 94 -14.57 7.43 -10.73
C LEU A 94 -13.90 6.08 -10.98
N GLY A 95 -12.96 5.73 -10.12
CA GLY A 95 -12.28 4.44 -10.18
C GLY A 95 -12.62 3.61 -8.95
N HIS A 96 -12.61 2.29 -9.07
CA HIS A 96 -12.45 1.45 -7.88
C HIS A 96 -11.04 1.69 -7.34
N MET A 97 -10.90 2.10 -6.08
CA MET A 97 -9.60 2.58 -5.56
C MET A 97 -8.84 1.55 -4.73
N ASN A 98 -9.32 0.29 -4.70
CA ASN A 98 -8.75 -0.82 -3.92
C ASN A 98 -7.26 -1.08 -4.21
N THR A 99 -6.76 -0.66 -5.37
CA THR A 99 -5.33 -0.72 -5.71
C THR A 99 -4.88 0.62 -6.26
N LEU A 100 -4.71 1.61 -5.39
CA LEU A 100 -4.13 2.91 -5.73
C LEU A 100 -2.60 2.88 -5.63
N THR A 101 -1.90 3.27 -6.69
CA THR A 101 -0.43 3.44 -6.67
C THR A 101 0.02 4.69 -7.42
N TYR A 102 1.21 5.18 -7.09
CA TYR A 102 1.84 6.33 -7.74
C TYR A 102 3.06 5.87 -8.56
N ASN A 103 3.16 6.34 -9.80
CA ASN A 103 4.32 6.11 -10.65
C ASN A 103 5.18 7.38 -10.77
N PRO A 104 6.41 7.39 -10.22
CA PRO A 104 7.28 8.56 -10.29
C PRO A 104 7.81 8.88 -11.69
N ASN A 105 7.87 7.88 -12.60
CA ASN A 105 8.44 8.06 -13.94
C ASN A 105 7.56 8.93 -14.84
N ASN A 106 6.24 8.92 -14.63
CA ASN A 106 5.31 9.71 -15.44
C ASN A 106 4.37 10.59 -14.62
N ASN A 107 4.56 10.65 -13.29
CA ASN A 107 3.80 11.49 -12.37
C ASN A 107 2.28 11.23 -12.45
N ARG A 108 1.88 9.95 -12.44
CA ARG A 108 0.47 9.54 -12.49
C ARG A 108 0.11 8.58 -11.36
N TYR A 109 -1.13 8.71 -10.92
CA TYR A 109 -1.79 7.71 -10.10
C TYR A 109 -2.43 6.65 -11.00
N TYR A 110 -2.31 5.39 -10.59
CA TYR A 110 -2.95 4.26 -11.22
C TYR A 110 -3.92 3.64 -10.23
N THR A 111 -5.08 3.25 -10.74
CA THR A 111 -6.02 2.42 -10.01
C THR A 111 -6.58 1.33 -10.92
N THR A 112 -7.14 0.29 -10.33
CA THR A 112 -7.78 -0.81 -11.05
C THR A 112 -9.30 -0.69 -10.95
N ASN A 113 -10.00 -0.84 -12.08
CA ASN A 113 -11.42 -1.14 -12.02
C ASN A 113 -11.57 -2.66 -11.96
N ALA A 114 -12.06 -3.17 -10.84
CA ALA A 114 -12.42 -4.57 -10.68
C ALA A 114 -13.82 -4.84 -11.27
#